data_AF-A0A2N0PNQ6-F1
#
_entry.id   AF-A0A2N0PNQ6-F1
#
_cell.length_a   1.000
_cell.length_b   1.000
_cell.length_c   1.000
_cell.angle_alpha   90.00
_cell.angle_beta   90.00
_cell.angle_gamma   90.00
#
_symmetry.space_group_name_H-M   'P 1'
#
loop_
_entity.id
_entity.type
_entity.pdbx_description
1 polymer ?
#
loop_
_entity_poly.entity_id
_entity_poly.type
_entity_poly.pdbx_seq_one_letter_code
_entity_poly.pdbx_strand_id
1 'polypeptide(L)'
;MSKIFKVFQKVPEETPIQKLARKWGKMPLDLPVALRDDNIAKIALYAVKKVMAVEDPAIVIQWNFAGFNDVPAVPGFRNGDMNQSKQAIVTHFIEHGGVDVKNLNTVFVFRSNNELGEAENKLPKWVRHQNGVPDVCESAVIHKVTSSGQIDVTIFRYAFNR
;
A
#
# COMPACT_ATOMS: atom_id res chain seq x y z
N MET A 1 53.50 -23.65 -1.90
CA MET A 1 52.09 -23.83 -2.31
C MET A 1 51.25 -22.72 -1.68
N SER A 2 50.87 -21.71 -2.47
CA SER A 2 50.03 -20.60 -2.00
C SER A 2 48.56 -21.00 -2.03
N LYS A 3 47.86 -20.93 -0.89
CA LYS A 3 46.42 -21.13 -0.80
C LYS A 3 45.73 -19.83 -1.23
N ILE A 4 45.13 -19.84 -2.42
CA ILE A 4 44.23 -18.78 -2.87
C ILE A 4 42.92 -18.91 -2.08
N PHE A 5 42.66 -17.96 -1.19
CA PHE A 5 41.35 -17.79 -0.57
C PHE A 5 40.40 -17.16 -1.60
N LYS A 6 39.41 -17.93 -2.08
CA LYS A 6 38.27 -17.35 -2.81
C LYS A 6 37.38 -16.63 -1.80
N VAL A 7 37.45 -15.31 -1.78
CA VAL A 7 36.47 -14.47 -1.10
C VAL A 7 35.18 -14.53 -1.94
N PHE A 8 34.19 -15.29 -1.48
CA PHE A 8 32.84 -15.18 -2.02
C PHE A 8 32.24 -13.85 -1.55
N GLN A 9 32.23 -12.84 -2.41
CA GLN A 9 31.41 -11.65 -2.17
C GLN A 9 29.95 -12.10 -2.17
N LYS A 10 29.32 -12.08 -0.99
CA LYS A 10 27.89 -12.31 -0.84
C LYS A 10 27.18 -11.18 -1.59
N VAL A 11 26.51 -11.51 -2.69
CA VAL A 11 25.63 -10.54 -3.36
C VAL A 11 24.64 -10.03 -2.31
N PRO A 12 24.52 -8.71 -2.10
CA PRO A 12 23.55 -8.17 -1.15
C PRO A 12 22.15 -8.69 -1.49
N GLU A 13 21.42 -9.17 -0.50
CA GLU A 13 20.05 -9.61 -0.73
C GLU A 13 19.21 -8.42 -1.20
N GLU A 14 18.47 -8.55 -2.30
CA GLU A 14 17.57 -7.48 -2.77
C GLU A 14 16.63 -7.06 -1.64
N THR A 15 16.49 -5.75 -1.43
CA THR A 15 15.53 -5.18 -0.47
C THR A 15 14.09 -5.47 -0.92
N PRO A 16 13.10 -5.42 -0.02
CA PRO A 16 11.69 -5.52 -0.40
C PRO A 16 11.29 -4.55 -1.52
N ILE A 17 11.74 -3.29 -1.45
CA ILE A 17 11.47 -2.27 -2.48
C ILE A 17 12.07 -2.70 -3.83
N GLN A 18 13.33 -3.16 -3.85
CA GLN A 18 13.99 -3.64 -5.08
C GLN A 18 13.25 -4.84 -5.69
N LYS A 19 12.80 -5.79 -4.86
CA LYS A 19 12.02 -6.95 -5.29
C LYS A 19 10.66 -6.55 -5.89
N LEU A 20 9.96 -5.56 -5.33
CA LEU A 20 8.71 -5.05 -5.90
C LEU A 20 8.94 -4.35 -7.23
N ALA A 21 9.91 -3.44 -7.28
CA ALA A 21 10.24 -2.69 -8.49
C ALA A 21 10.58 -3.64 -9.65
N ARG A 22 11.40 -4.67 -9.38
CA ARG A 22 11.72 -5.72 -10.35
C ARG A 22 10.47 -6.50 -10.83
N LYS A 23 9.54 -6.81 -9.92
CA LYS A 23 8.28 -7.49 -10.29
C LYS A 23 7.35 -6.62 -11.14
N TRP A 24 7.46 -5.31 -11.04
CA TRP A 24 6.77 -4.35 -11.89
C TRP A 24 7.55 -4.02 -13.17
N GLY A 25 8.83 -4.42 -13.27
CA GLY A 25 9.70 -4.09 -14.39
C GLY A 25 10.17 -2.62 -14.39
N LYS A 26 10.27 -1.99 -13.21
CA LYS A 26 10.66 -0.60 -13.01
C LYS A 26 11.83 -0.45 -12.03
N MET A 27 12.37 0.75 -11.88
CA MET A 27 13.38 1.04 -10.86
C MET A 27 12.73 1.31 -9.50
N PRO A 28 13.44 1.09 -8.37
CA PRO A 28 12.93 1.40 -7.03
C PRO A 28 12.41 2.82 -6.85
N LEU A 29 13.02 3.80 -7.54
CA LEU A 29 12.61 5.20 -7.48
C LEU A 29 11.30 5.49 -8.23
N ASP A 30 10.91 4.64 -9.17
CA ASP A 30 9.66 4.77 -9.92
C ASP A 30 8.46 4.27 -9.11
N LEU A 31 8.69 3.51 -8.03
CA LEU A 31 7.62 3.03 -7.17
C LEU A 31 6.90 4.23 -6.52
N PRO A 32 5.56 4.16 -6.38
CA PRO A 32 4.81 5.16 -5.63
C PRO A 32 5.32 5.27 -4.20
N VAL A 33 5.17 6.46 -3.59
CA VAL A 33 5.66 6.75 -2.23
C VAL A 33 5.26 5.66 -1.24
N ALA A 34 4.00 5.22 -1.29
CA ALA A 34 3.46 4.17 -0.43
C ALA A 34 4.20 2.82 -0.52
N LEU A 35 4.89 2.53 -1.63
CA LEU A 35 5.67 1.31 -1.84
C LEU A 35 7.18 1.49 -1.67
N ARG A 36 7.64 2.70 -1.31
CA ARG A 36 9.05 3.02 -1.01
C ARG A 36 9.39 2.92 0.49
N ASP A 37 8.49 2.36 1.29
CA ASP A 37 8.76 1.93 2.66
C ASP A 37 9.04 0.41 2.70
N ASP A 38 10.13 0.01 3.34
CA ASP A 38 10.57 -1.40 3.34
C ASP A 38 9.59 -2.34 4.07
N ASN A 39 8.91 -1.87 5.11
CA ASN A 39 7.93 -2.67 5.83
C ASN A 39 6.66 -2.85 5.00
N ILE A 40 6.16 -1.77 4.41
CA ILE A 40 5.00 -1.83 3.50
C ILE A 40 5.32 -2.72 2.30
N ALA A 41 6.48 -2.52 1.67
CA ALA A 41 6.94 -3.33 0.55
C ALA A 41 7.03 -4.82 0.90
N LYS A 42 7.50 -5.15 2.11
CA LYS A 42 7.55 -6.54 2.61
C LYS A 42 6.15 -7.15 2.75
N ILE A 43 5.16 -6.38 3.21
CA ILE A 43 3.77 -6.84 3.34
C ILE A 43 3.14 -7.01 1.95
N ALA A 44 3.33 -6.06 1.04
CA ALA A 44 2.86 -6.13 -0.33
C ALA A 44 3.44 -7.34 -1.08
N LEU A 45 4.75 -7.62 -0.94
CA LEU A 45 5.36 -8.83 -1.48
C LEU A 45 4.76 -10.10 -0.91
N TYR A 46 4.45 -10.11 0.40
CA TYR A 46 3.78 -11.24 1.03
C TYR A 46 2.38 -11.42 0.44
N ALA A 47 1.60 -10.36 0.28
CA ALA A 47 0.28 -10.39 -0.34
C ALA A 47 0.34 -11.00 -1.75
N VAL A 48 1.21 -10.47 -2.62
CA VAL A 48 1.41 -10.96 -4.00
C VAL A 48 1.79 -12.45 -4.04
N LYS A 49 2.61 -12.92 -3.09
CA LYS A 49 3.12 -14.30 -3.07
C LYS A 49 2.17 -15.30 -2.43
N LYS A 50 1.38 -14.90 -1.43
CA LYS A 50 0.70 -15.82 -0.52
C LYS A 50 -0.80 -15.61 -0.42
N VAL A 51 -1.32 -14.44 -0.81
CA VAL A 51 -2.72 -14.08 -0.60
C VAL A 51 -3.44 -13.88 -1.93
N MET A 52 -2.82 -13.16 -2.87
CA MET A 52 -3.42 -12.79 -4.15
C MET A 52 -3.41 -13.95 -5.15
N ALA A 53 -4.56 -14.21 -5.77
CA ALA A 53 -4.67 -14.91 -7.04
C ALA A 53 -4.23 -14.00 -8.20
N VAL A 54 -4.13 -14.56 -9.41
CA VAL A 54 -3.94 -13.74 -10.62
C VAL A 54 -5.21 -12.89 -10.83
N GLU A 55 -5.04 -11.64 -11.26
CA GLU A 55 -6.07 -10.59 -11.38
C GLU A 55 -6.65 -10.05 -10.07
N ASP A 56 -6.33 -10.62 -8.90
CA ASP A 56 -6.66 -9.99 -7.61
C ASP A 56 -5.93 -8.64 -7.52
N PRO A 57 -6.62 -7.54 -7.18
CA PRO A 57 -5.95 -6.29 -6.83
C PRO A 57 -5.72 -6.18 -5.33
N ALA A 58 -4.73 -5.38 -4.94
CA ALA A 58 -4.50 -4.99 -3.56
C ALA A 58 -4.28 -3.49 -3.46
N ILE A 59 -5.02 -2.81 -2.60
CA ILE A 59 -4.72 -1.42 -2.26
C ILE A 59 -3.69 -1.40 -1.14
N VAL A 60 -2.68 -0.56 -1.30
CA VAL A 60 -1.58 -0.34 -0.37
C VAL A 60 -1.67 1.09 0.13
N ILE A 61 -1.63 1.25 1.45
CA ILE A 61 -1.88 2.52 2.14
C ILE A 61 -0.71 2.82 3.06
N GLN A 62 -0.05 3.95 2.81
CA GLN A 62 0.88 4.56 3.76
C GLN A 62 0.18 5.70 4.48
N TRP A 63 -0.17 5.48 5.75
CA TRP A 63 -0.90 6.47 6.56
C TRP A 63 -0.07 7.73 6.79
N ASN A 64 -0.73 8.88 6.69
CA ASN A 64 -0.18 10.18 7.04
C ASN A 64 -0.93 10.74 8.24
N PHE A 65 -0.34 10.61 9.43
CA PHE A 65 -0.95 11.07 10.68
C PHE A 65 -1.17 12.58 10.73
N ALA A 66 -0.46 13.39 9.94
CA ALA A 66 -0.75 14.82 9.86
C ALA A 66 -2.16 15.09 9.31
N GLY A 67 -2.67 14.24 8.41
CA GLY A 67 -4.02 14.34 7.88
C GLY A 67 -5.14 13.94 8.84
N PHE A 68 -4.80 13.44 10.03
CA PHE A 68 -5.73 13.14 11.13
C PHE A 68 -5.49 14.02 12.36
N ASN A 69 -4.53 14.94 12.30
CA ASN A 69 -4.14 15.80 13.41
C ASN A 69 -4.18 17.28 12.98
N ASP A 70 -5.05 17.60 12.03
CA ASP A 70 -5.24 18.96 11.51
C ASP A 70 -5.94 19.87 12.53
N VAL A 71 -6.72 19.29 13.45
CA VAL A 71 -7.31 19.99 14.61
C VAL A 71 -6.63 19.55 15.91
N PRO A 72 -5.80 20.40 16.54
CA PRO A 72 -5.02 20.00 17.72
C PRO A 72 -5.84 19.55 18.93
N ALA A 73 -7.08 20.04 19.07
CA ALA A 73 -7.95 19.70 20.19
C ALA A 73 -8.50 18.27 20.14
N VAL A 74 -8.47 17.61 18.98
CA VAL A 74 -9.05 16.27 18.78
C VAL A 74 -8.08 15.42 17.94
N PRO A 75 -6.92 15.02 18.51
CA PRO A 75 -5.90 14.30 17.77
C PRO A 75 -6.35 12.90 17.35
N GLY A 76 -5.90 12.46 16.17
CA GLY A 76 -6.23 11.16 15.58
C GLY A 76 -7.52 11.15 14.75
N PHE A 77 -8.19 12.30 14.63
CA PHE A 77 -9.44 12.48 13.94
C PHE A 77 -9.35 13.65 12.96
N ARG A 78 -9.57 13.37 11.67
CA ARG A 78 -9.57 14.40 10.64
C ARG A 78 -10.68 15.41 10.91
N ASN A 79 -10.41 16.70 10.67
CA ASN A 79 -11.36 17.80 10.89
C ASN A 79 -11.88 17.90 12.34
N GLY A 80 -11.26 17.18 13.29
CA GLY A 80 -11.72 17.06 14.67
C GLY A 80 -13.04 16.31 14.86
N ASP A 81 -13.50 15.54 13.87
CA ASP A 81 -14.71 14.72 13.96
C ASP A 81 -14.35 13.29 14.39
N MET A 82 -14.88 12.85 15.53
CA MET A 82 -14.60 11.53 16.12
C MET A 82 -14.95 10.34 15.21
N ASN A 83 -15.72 10.54 14.13
CA ASN A 83 -16.02 9.51 13.14
C ASN A 83 -15.01 9.46 11.98
N GLN A 84 -14.10 10.42 11.88
CA GLN A 84 -13.13 10.57 10.78
C GLN A 84 -11.73 10.07 11.18
N SER A 85 -11.67 8.85 11.72
CA SER A 85 -10.44 8.22 12.18
C SER A 85 -9.80 7.32 11.12
N LYS A 86 -8.51 6.98 11.29
CA LYS A 86 -7.88 5.91 10.52
C LYS A 86 -8.69 4.61 10.58
N GLN A 87 -9.22 4.27 11.75
CA GLN A 87 -9.97 3.03 11.93
C GLN A 87 -11.26 3.01 11.11
N ALA A 88 -11.92 4.16 10.90
CA ALA A 88 -13.09 4.25 10.03
C ALA A 88 -12.77 3.85 8.58
N ILE A 89 -11.60 4.24 8.05
CA ILE A 89 -11.16 3.87 6.69
C ILE A 89 -10.81 2.36 6.64
N VAL A 90 -10.15 1.85 7.67
CA VAL A 90 -9.82 0.42 7.78
C VAL A 90 -11.10 -0.42 7.78
N THR A 91 -12.05 -0.08 8.66
CA THR A 91 -13.34 -0.76 8.76
C THR A 91 -14.07 -0.70 7.42
N HIS A 92 -14.08 0.46 6.75
CA HIS A 92 -14.67 0.60 5.42
C HIS A 92 -14.12 -0.41 4.42
N PHE A 93 -12.79 -0.55 4.30
CA PHE A 93 -12.23 -1.51 3.35
C PHE A 93 -12.56 -2.96 3.70
N ILE A 94 -12.59 -3.32 4.99
CA ILE A 94 -12.95 -4.67 5.45
C ILE A 94 -14.41 -4.98 5.15
N GLU A 95 -15.33 -4.05 5.46
CA GLU A 95 -16.77 -4.20 5.20
C GLU A 95 -17.10 -4.31 3.72
N HIS A 96 -16.23 -3.78 2.85
CA HIS A 96 -16.35 -3.86 1.39
C HIS A 96 -15.53 -4.99 0.76
N GLY A 97 -15.18 -6.02 1.53
CA GLY A 97 -14.57 -7.26 1.02
C GLY A 97 -13.04 -7.29 1.02
N GLY A 98 -12.38 -6.23 1.49
CA GLY A 98 -10.94 -6.16 1.60
C GLY A 98 -10.40 -7.07 2.71
N VAL A 99 -9.48 -7.96 2.36
CA VAL A 99 -8.75 -8.78 3.33
C VAL A 99 -7.52 -8.01 3.82
N ASP A 100 -7.51 -7.59 5.09
CA ASP A 100 -6.34 -6.94 5.70
C ASP A 100 -5.18 -7.94 5.87
N VAL A 101 -4.13 -7.72 5.11
CA VAL A 101 -2.97 -8.61 5.08
C VAL A 101 -2.17 -8.45 6.38
N LYS A 102 -2.20 -9.51 7.19
CA LYS A 102 -1.54 -9.62 8.51
C LYS A 102 -2.12 -8.71 9.59
N ASN A 103 -3.33 -8.18 9.42
CA ASN A 103 -3.98 -7.28 10.39
C ASN A 103 -3.12 -6.03 10.70
N LEU A 104 -2.42 -5.50 9.69
CA LEU A 104 -1.51 -4.36 9.84
C LEU A 104 -2.13 -3.06 9.32
N ASN A 105 -3.37 -3.12 8.79
CA ASN A 105 -4.13 -1.99 8.28
C ASN A 105 -3.43 -1.24 7.14
N THR A 106 -2.63 -1.92 6.31
CA THR A 106 -1.75 -1.28 5.31
C THR A 106 -1.95 -1.84 3.92
N VAL A 107 -2.27 -3.12 3.78
CA VAL A 107 -2.47 -3.77 2.48
C VAL A 107 -3.78 -4.55 2.54
N PHE A 108 -4.72 -4.20 1.68
CA PHE A 108 -6.03 -4.87 1.60
C PHE A 108 -6.17 -5.53 0.23
N VAL A 109 -6.38 -6.84 0.21
CA VAL A 109 -6.56 -7.63 -1.02
C VAL A 109 -8.04 -7.81 -1.31
N PHE A 110 -8.46 -7.58 -2.55
CA PHE A 110 -9.83 -7.81 -3.03
C PHE A 110 -9.84 -8.96 -4.02
N ARG A 111 -11.01 -9.59 -4.25
CA ARG A 111 -11.15 -10.73 -5.18
C ARG A 111 -11.38 -10.32 -6.61
N SER A 112 -11.64 -9.02 -6.84
CA SER A 112 -11.75 -8.47 -8.19
C SER A 112 -11.50 -6.97 -8.20
N ASN A 113 -11.18 -6.45 -9.39
CA ASN A 113 -11.14 -5.00 -9.63
C ASN A 113 -12.50 -4.32 -9.40
N ASN A 114 -13.60 -5.03 -9.59
CA ASN A 114 -14.94 -4.49 -9.35
C ASN A 114 -15.18 -4.26 -7.85
N GLU A 115 -14.83 -5.22 -6.99
CA GLU A 115 -14.96 -5.07 -5.53
C GLU A 115 -14.12 -3.91 -5.01
N LEU A 116 -12.85 -3.83 -5.43
CA LEU A 116 -11.99 -2.70 -5.08
C LEU A 116 -12.59 -1.38 -5.58
N GLY A 117 -13.05 -1.35 -6.83
CA GLY A 117 -13.65 -0.16 -7.43
C GLY A 117 -14.89 0.31 -6.67
N GLU A 118 -15.76 -0.61 -6.25
CA GLU A 118 -16.90 -0.31 -5.40
C GLU A 118 -16.50 0.21 -4.03
N ALA A 119 -15.52 -0.43 -3.37
CA ALA A 119 -15.01 0.00 -2.09
C ALA A 119 -14.48 1.44 -2.18
N GLU A 120 -13.70 1.77 -3.20
CA GLU A 120 -13.19 3.12 -3.41
C GLU A 120 -14.32 4.12 -3.67
N ASN A 121 -15.28 3.78 -4.53
CA ASN A 121 -16.39 4.67 -4.88
C ASN A 121 -17.31 4.99 -3.70
N LYS A 122 -17.42 4.07 -2.73
CA LYS A 122 -18.21 4.23 -1.52
C LYS A 122 -17.45 4.92 -0.38
N LEU A 123 -16.15 5.22 -0.55
CA LEU A 123 -15.38 5.94 0.47
C LEU A 123 -16.03 7.29 0.80
N PRO A 124 -16.14 7.65 2.09
CA PRO A 124 -16.64 8.96 2.48
C PRO A 124 -15.82 10.10 1.87
N LYS A 125 -16.48 11.21 1.51
CA LYS A 125 -15.82 12.39 0.92
C LYS A 125 -14.70 12.94 1.78
N TRP A 126 -14.81 12.85 3.10
CA TRP A 126 -13.80 13.38 4.02
C TRP A 126 -12.42 12.72 3.86
N VAL A 127 -12.37 11.47 3.38
CA VAL A 127 -11.12 10.73 3.18
C VAL A 127 -10.31 11.31 2.02
N ARG A 128 -10.98 11.96 1.07
CA ARG A 128 -10.34 12.52 -0.13
C ARG A 128 -9.53 13.77 0.21
N HIS A 129 -8.68 14.17 -0.74
CA HIS A 129 -7.92 15.41 -0.68
C HIS A 129 -8.79 16.62 -0.35
N GLN A 130 -8.29 17.46 0.56
CA GLN A 130 -8.94 18.70 0.98
C GLN A 130 -7.91 19.83 0.92
N ASN A 131 -8.30 20.96 0.33
CA ASN A 131 -7.39 22.08 0.20
C ASN A 131 -6.99 22.62 1.58
N GLY A 132 -5.69 22.81 1.80
CA GLY A 132 -5.15 23.30 3.08
C GLY A 132 -5.09 22.27 4.20
N VAL A 133 -5.52 21.02 3.98
CA VAL A 133 -5.44 19.93 4.95
C VAL A 133 -4.57 18.81 4.38
N PRO A 134 -3.54 18.30 5.10
CA PRO A 134 -2.75 17.18 4.62
C PRO A 134 -3.62 15.96 4.29
N ASP A 135 -3.23 15.19 3.27
CA ASP A 135 -3.91 13.94 2.92
C ASP A 135 -3.79 12.91 4.06
N VAL A 136 -4.80 12.06 4.22
CA VAL A 136 -4.81 10.99 5.25
C VAL A 136 -3.83 9.86 4.95
N CYS A 137 -3.42 9.71 3.69
CA CYS A 137 -2.46 8.70 3.26
C CYS A 137 -1.91 8.99 1.86
N GLU A 138 -0.81 8.32 1.55
CA GLU A 138 -0.41 7.99 0.18
C GLU A 138 -0.90 6.59 -0.14
N SER A 139 -1.39 6.35 -1.36
CA SER A 139 -1.92 5.03 -1.75
C SER A 139 -1.49 4.60 -3.15
N ALA A 140 -1.46 3.28 -3.36
CA ALA A 140 -1.21 2.64 -4.65
C ALA A 140 -2.03 1.36 -4.75
N VAL A 141 -2.37 0.93 -5.96
CA VAL A 141 -2.98 -0.39 -6.18
C VAL A 141 -2.01 -1.28 -6.93
N ILE A 142 -1.82 -2.50 -6.42
CA ILE A 142 -1.04 -3.54 -7.06
C ILE A 142 -2.00 -4.53 -7.72
N HIS A 143 -1.80 -4.82 -8.99
CA HIS A 143 -2.49 -5.88 -9.72
C HIS A 143 -1.52 -7.03 -9.95
N LYS A 144 -1.90 -8.26 -9.58
CA LYS A 144 -1.07 -9.44 -9.87
C LYS A 144 -1.40 -9.97 -11.26
N VAL A 145 -0.48 -9.80 -12.20
CA VAL A 145 -0.68 -10.09 -13.63
C VAL A 145 -0.37 -11.56 -13.97
N THR A 146 0.52 -12.20 -13.21
CA THR A 146 0.93 -13.57 -13.50
C THR A 146 1.04 -14.43 -12.25
N SER A 147 0.98 -15.76 -12.45
CA SER A 147 1.16 -16.73 -11.37
C SER A 147 2.56 -16.69 -10.74
N SER A 148 3.58 -16.29 -11.51
CA SER A 148 4.96 -16.03 -11.01
C SER A 148 5.06 -14.73 -10.18
N GLY A 149 3.97 -13.96 -10.12
CA GLY A 149 3.84 -12.75 -9.34
C GLY A 149 4.49 -11.54 -10.00
N GLN A 150 4.48 -11.47 -11.33
CA GLN A 150 4.62 -10.19 -12.01
C GLN A 150 3.44 -9.31 -11.65
N ILE A 151 3.68 -8.01 -11.48
CA ILE A 151 2.67 -7.07 -11.04
C ILE A 151 2.58 -5.89 -11.99
N ASP A 152 1.43 -5.23 -11.97
CA ASP A 152 1.28 -3.85 -12.40
C ASP A 152 0.89 -2.97 -11.21
N VAL A 153 1.17 -1.67 -11.30
CA VAL A 153 0.93 -0.72 -10.22
C VAL A 153 0.20 0.50 -10.75
N THR A 154 -1.00 0.74 -10.21
CA THR A 154 -1.77 1.96 -10.42
C THR A 154 -1.44 2.97 -9.32
N ILE A 155 -1.04 4.17 -9.72
CA ILE A 155 -0.60 5.23 -8.81
C ILE A 155 -1.75 6.21 -8.57
N PHE A 156 -1.95 6.61 -7.31
CA PHE A 156 -2.89 7.67 -6.96
C PHE A 156 -2.14 8.98 -6.85
N ARG A 157 -2.74 10.07 -7.34
CA ARG A 157 -2.14 11.40 -7.22
C ARG A 157 -2.34 12.00 -5.83
N TYR A 158 -3.45 11.63 -5.19
CA TYR A 158 -3.86 12.05 -3.85
C TYR A 158 -4.60 10.89 -3.16
N ALA A 159 -4.82 10.98 -1.84
CA ALA A 159 -5.50 9.95 -1.06
C ALA A 159 -6.76 9.39 -1.77
N PHE A 160 -6.66 8.13 -2.23
CA PHE A 160 -7.71 7.37 -2.93
C PHE A 160 -8.27 8.00 -4.21
N ASN A 161 -7.70 9.10 -4.71
CA ASN A 161 -8.07 9.72 -5.98
C ASN A 161 -7.17 9.23 -7.11
N ARG A 162 -7.70 8.28 -7.89
CA ARG A 162 -7.14 7.82 -9.16
C ARG A 162 -7.51 8.76 -10.30
#